data_AF-A0A1F1L105-F1
#
_entry.id   AF-A0A1F1L105-F1
#
_cell.length_a   1.000
_cell.length_b   1.000
_cell.length_c   1.000
_cell.angle_alpha   90.00
_cell.angle_beta   90.00
_cell.angle_gamma   90.00
#
_symmetry.space_group_name_H-M   'P 1'
#
loop_
_entity.id
_entity.type
_entity.pdbx_description
1 polymer ?
#
loop_
_entity_poly.entity_id
_entity_poly.type
_entity_poly.pdbx_seq_one_letter_code
_entity_poly.pdbx_strand_id
1 'polypeptide(L)'
;MNRESKYWRERANLRMDEYHKNSDYAISLIIKAYDKAIKQINDDIYKIFYKFMKDGRLDESEARDLLNSNISKKDLEDIRNRINQIQDDDIKSNMMAELNSKAYKARITRLEALKESIYINCMKIADAEIHQSTRLYINNINQSYYRNIYDIQKGTGIAFDFATMPVDTIEEILKNNWSGKHFSKRVWHNTAVLSEELTKTITSGLMAGTNSRKMATEIQDLSEYGKFAAERLIRTETTYVTNMAEKQSYKECGIEKYVFVATLDLRTSKQCRKHDKKVYLVSKAVPGKNMPPLHPWCRSTTIAYRDKETLDNLKRRARDPKTGKTYVLPNNISYDEWYKEYVVDKYGPQEAEKFEKMIKNKGSDKKQLKKYQEVLGKESPKTFDKFQELKYNNSNEWNELQKKYADINRFNKIVNESANLNIKGNVIKNIDRIDINEYKFAETHINSERGHNVTKEMAQSYVDNAKVVYSRWNGQVNIYLSEQGCSVVNLKDKIISTAYKCNEYDHKFSRILEVIKDDKM
;
A
#
# COMPACT_ATOMS: atom_id res chain seq x y z
N MET A 1 21.47 -1.61 -36.96
CA MET A 1 20.94 -1.73 -35.58
C MET A 1 19.55 -1.10 -35.58
N ASN A 2 18.50 -1.86 -35.27
CA ASN A 2 17.13 -1.34 -35.30
C ASN A 2 16.98 -0.19 -34.28
N ARG A 3 16.37 0.95 -34.64
CA ARG A 3 16.30 2.17 -33.78
C ARG A 3 15.70 1.87 -32.40
N GLU A 4 14.74 0.95 -32.35
CA GLU A 4 14.09 0.46 -31.14
C GLU A 4 15.08 -0.21 -30.16
N SER A 5 16.03 -1.01 -30.66
CA SER A 5 17.03 -1.68 -29.81
C SER A 5 18.01 -0.70 -29.15
N LYS A 6 18.25 0.48 -29.74
CA LYS A 6 19.13 1.51 -29.17
C LYS A 6 18.46 2.21 -27.97
N TYR A 7 17.20 2.62 -28.13
CA TYR A 7 16.41 3.29 -27.09
C TYR A 7 16.38 2.48 -25.78
N TRP A 8 16.08 1.19 -25.86
CA TRP A 8 15.96 0.34 -24.68
C TRP A 8 17.29 0.09 -23.96
N ARG A 9 18.40 0.08 -24.69
CA ARG A 9 19.74 0.00 -24.10
C ARG A 9 20.11 1.28 -23.36
N GLU A 10 19.84 2.44 -23.96
CA GLU A 10 20.05 3.74 -23.31
C GLU A 10 19.21 3.85 -22.05
N ARG A 11 17.93 3.46 -22.13
CA ARG A 11 17.03 3.46 -20.99
C ARG A 11 17.48 2.53 -19.86
N ALA A 12 17.96 1.32 -20.18
CA ALA A 12 18.50 0.40 -19.18
C ALA A 12 19.77 0.95 -18.52
N ASN A 13 20.67 1.58 -19.29
CA ASN A 13 21.85 2.25 -18.75
C ASN A 13 21.47 3.41 -17.82
N LEU A 14 20.45 4.21 -18.17
CA LEU A 14 19.93 5.29 -17.32
C LEU A 14 19.36 4.75 -16.00
N ARG A 15 18.61 3.63 -16.04
CA ARG A 15 18.13 2.98 -14.80
C ARG A 15 19.29 2.55 -13.91
N MET A 16 20.31 1.89 -14.48
CA MET A 16 21.47 1.45 -13.73
C MET A 16 22.25 2.63 -13.11
N ASP A 17 22.43 3.71 -13.86
CA ASP A 17 23.02 4.96 -13.36
C ASP A 17 22.21 5.55 -12.19
N GLU A 18 20.89 5.56 -12.29
CA GLU A 18 20.01 6.02 -11.21
C GLU A 18 20.11 5.15 -9.95
N TYR A 19 20.18 3.82 -10.08
CA TYR A 19 20.38 2.93 -8.93
C TYR A 19 21.72 3.18 -8.24
N HIS A 20 22.77 3.49 -9.01
CA HIS A 20 24.06 3.88 -8.47
C HIS A 20 24.04 5.28 -7.84
N LYS A 21 23.32 6.25 -8.40
CA LYS A 21 23.10 7.58 -7.79
C LYS A 21 22.33 7.48 -6.48
N ASN A 22 21.32 6.62 -6.40
CA ASN A 22 20.63 6.33 -5.15
C ASN A 22 21.58 5.79 -4.06
N SER A 23 22.67 5.14 -4.47
CA SER A 23 23.68 4.63 -3.53
C SER A 23 24.50 5.76 -2.90
N ASP A 24 24.64 6.91 -3.56
CA ASP A 24 25.49 8.01 -3.10
C ASP A 24 25.07 8.56 -1.74
N TYR A 25 23.75 8.60 -1.46
CA TYR A 25 23.24 9.00 -0.16
C TYR A 25 23.66 8.01 0.95
N ALA A 26 23.49 6.70 0.72
CA ALA A 26 23.90 5.68 1.69
C ALA A 26 25.42 5.70 1.91
N ILE A 27 26.20 5.83 0.82
CA ILE A 27 27.66 5.99 0.87
C ILE A 27 28.03 7.21 1.72
N SER A 28 27.35 8.35 1.54
CA SER A 28 27.64 9.56 2.34
C SER A 28 27.40 9.37 3.85
N LEU A 29 26.38 8.60 4.24
CA LEU A 29 26.09 8.29 5.64
C LEU A 29 27.15 7.37 6.24
N ILE A 30 27.65 6.42 5.44
CA ILE A 30 28.70 5.49 5.84
C ILE A 30 30.03 6.24 5.97
N ILE A 31 30.39 7.11 5.02
CA ILE A 31 31.57 7.98 5.11
C ILE A 31 31.52 8.84 6.38
N LYS A 32 30.36 9.40 6.75
CA LYS A 32 30.21 10.11 8.04
C LYS A 32 30.45 9.21 9.25
N ALA A 33 30.09 7.93 9.19
CA ALA A 33 30.40 6.97 10.25
C ALA A 33 31.91 6.72 10.36
N TYR A 34 32.61 6.59 9.22
CA TYR A 34 34.08 6.53 9.18
C TYR A 34 34.70 7.81 9.79
N ASP A 35 34.28 9.00 9.35
CA ASP A 35 34.83 10.26 9.85
C ASP A 35 34.63 10.42 11.36
N LYS A 36 33.45 10.05 11.87
CA LYS A 36 33.14 10.07 13.30
C LYS A 36 34.01 9.08 14.09
N ALA A 37 34.17 7.86 13.58
CA ALA A 37 35.00 6.82 14.18
C ALA A 37 36.47 7.22 14.24
N ILE A 38 37.02 7.73 13.14
CA ILE A 38 38.42 8.20 13.06
C ILE A 38 38.65 9.42 13.96
N LYS A 39 37.71 10.36 14.00
CA LYS A 39 37.78 11.48 14.94
C LYS A 39 37.87 10.98 16.38
N GLN A 40 37.02 10.01 16.76
CA GLN A 40 37.03 9.44 18.11
C GLN A 40 38.35 8.71 18.43
N ILE A 41 38.89 7.96 17.47
CA ILE A 41 40.20 7.30 17.62
C ILE A 41 41.30 8.34 17.83
N ASN A 42 41.35 9.38 17.00
CA ASN A 42 42.31 10.47 17.14
C ASN A 42 42.15 11.19 18.49
N ASP A 43 40.93 11.47 18.94
CA ASP A 43 40.68 12.09 20.24
C ASP A 43 41.17 11.21 21.40
N ASP A 44 40.97 9.88 21.32
CA ASP A 44 41.46 8.94 22.33
C ASP A 44 43.00 8.83 22.32
N ILE A 45 43.63 8.88 21.15
CA ILE A 45 45.08 8.98 20.98
C ILE A 45 45.59 10.30 21.59
N TYR A 46 44.97 11.43 21.29
CA TYR A 46 45.35 12.74 21.83
C TYR A 46 45.23 12.79 23.35
N LYS A 47 44.24 12.16 23.97
CA LYS A 47 44.15 12.08 25.44
C LYS A 47 45.35 11.37 26.06
N ILE A 48 45.88 10.35 25.37
CA ILE A 48 47.09 9.65 25.79
C ILE A 48 48.30 10.58 25.60
N PHE A 49 48.48 11.18 24.42
CA PHE A 49 49.57 12.13 24.12
C PHE A 49 49.56 13.43 24.95
N TYR A 50 48.39 13.92 25.34
CA TYR A 50 48.29 15.13 26.16
C TYR A 50 48.81 14.88 27.59
N LYS A 51 48.55 13.68 28.14
CA LYS A 51 49.19 13.24 29.39
C LYS A 51 50.71 13.13 29.21
N PHE A 52 51.16 12.63 28.06
CA PHE A 52 52.57 12.60 27.71
C PHE A 52 53.26 13.98 27.73
N MET A 53 52.60 15.00 27.18
CA MET A 53 53.19 16.33 27.04
C MET A 53 53.11 17.19 28.31
N LYS A 54 52.10 16.99 29.16
CA LYS A 54 51.89 17.79 30.37
C LYS A 54 52.93 17.50 31.46
N ASP A 55 53.47 16.29 31.51
CA ASP A 55 54.40 15.85 32.56
C ASP A 55 55.88 16.13 32.24
N GLY A 56 56.18 16.73 31.08
CA GLY A 56 57.54 17.15 30.67
C GLY A 56 58.40 15.99 30.18
N ARG A 57 59.01 16.13 28.98
CA ARG A 57 59.94 15.18 28.30
C ARG A 57 59.99 13.78 28.91
N LEU A 58 58.91 13.02 28.77
CA LEU A 58 58.91 11.62 29.19
C LEU A 58 59.85 10.83 28.27
N ASP A 59 60.79 10.10 28.86
CA ASP A 59 61.66 9.15 28.16
C ASP A 59 60.83 7.96 27.64
N GLU A 60 61.35 7.21 26.65
CA GLU A 60 60.69 6.05 26.05
C GLU A 60 60.24 5.02 27.11
N SER A 61 60.99 4.90 28.21
CA SER A 61 60.65 4.03 29.34
C SER A 61 59.37 4.48 30.07
N GLU A 62 59.25 5.76 30.38
CA GLU A 62 58.08 6.29 31.10
C GLU A 62 56.82 6.23 30.23
N ALA A 63 56.99 6.27 28.91
CA ALA A 63 55.91 6.03 27.96
C ALA A 63 55.33 4.63 27.99
N ARG A 64 56.21 3.63 28.08
CA ARG A 64 55.80 2.24 28.21
C ARG A 64 55.09 2.01 29.53
N ASP A 65 55.57 2.59 30.62
CA ASP A 65 54.92 2.49 31.94
C ASP A 65 53.53 3.14 31.94
N LEU A 66 53.39 4.31 31.32
CA LEU A 66 52.08 4.97 31.19
C LEU A 66 51.08 4.10 30.42
N LEU A 67 51.50 3.50 29.30
CA LEU A 67 50.66 2.63 28.46
C LEU A 67 50.27 1.33 29.16
N ASN A 68 51.14 0.79 30.01
CA ASN A 68 50.92 -0.44 30.78
C ASN A 68 50.16 -0.22 32.10
N SER A 69 49.94 1.02 32.51
CA SER A 69 49.15 1.30 33.71
C SER A 69 47.64 1.08 33.47
N ASN A 70 46.93 0.71 34.54
CA ASN A 70 45.50 0.43 34.49
C ASN A 70 44.66 1.69 34.22
N ILE A 71 43.54 1.52 33.52
CA ILE A 71 42.55 2.59 33.33
C ILE A 71 41.68 2.79 34.59
N SER A 72 41.00 3.93 34.67
CA SER A 72 40.07 4.19 35.77
C SER A 72 38.75 3.43 35.60
N LYS A 73 37.99 3.25 36.70
CA LYS A 73 36.62 2.70 36.63
C LYS A 73 35.71 3.51 35.70
N LYS A 74 35.94 4.83 35.61
CA LYS A 74 35.17 5.72 34.73
C LYS A 74 35.46 5.41 33.25
N ASP A 75 36.73 5.26 32.89
CA ASP A 75 37.12 4.93 31.52
C ASP A 75 36.55 3.57 31.09
N LEU A 76 36.54 2.59 32.00
CA LEU A 76 35.92 1.29 31.76
C LEU A 76 34.40 1.40 31.52
N GLU A 77 33.71 2.28 32.26
CA GLU A 77 32.28 2.52 32.06
C GLU A 77 32.00 3.27 30.75
N ASP A 78 32.88 4.17 30.34
CA ASP A 78 32.78 4.84 29.03
C ASP A 78 32.92 3.83 27.88
N ILE A 79 33.80 2.83 27.99
CA ILE A 79 33.92 1.72 27.03
C ILE A 79 32.60 0.95 26.96
N ARG A 80 32.01 0.57 28.10
CA ARG A 80 30.71 -0.12 28.15
C ARG A 80 29.60 0.69 27.48
N ASN A 81 29.51 1.98 27.79
CA ASN A 81 28.53 2.88 27.18
C ASN A 81 28.68 2.96 25.66
N ARG A 82 29.92 2.92 25.16
CA ARG A 82 30.19 2.92 23.73
C ARG A 82 29.80 1.60 23.06
N ILE A 83 29.99 0.46 23.71
CA ILE A 83 29.53 -0.86 23.23
C ILE A 83 27.99 -0.89 23.17
N ASN A 84 27.31 -0.35 24.18
CA ASN A 84 25.85 -0.28 24.22
C ASN A 84 25.20 0.53 23.08
N GLN A 85 25.96 1.36 22.36
CA GLN A 85 25.47 2.11 21.20
C GLN A 85 25.43 1.29 19.90
N ILE A 86 26.08 0.12 19.87
CA ILE A 86 26.06 -0.80 18.73
C ILE A 86 24.66 -1.42 18.63
N GLN A 87 24.06 -1.39 17.44
CA GLN A 87 22.70 -1.92 17.24
C GLN A 87 22.67 -3.44 17.15
N ASP A 88 23.68 -4.06 16.53
CA ASP A 88 23.82 -5.51 16.44
C ASP A 88 23.98 -6.16 17.84
N ASP A 89 22.97 -6.94 18.24
CA ASP A 89 22.89 -7.56 19.56
C ASP A 89 23.96 -8.63 19.80
N ASP A 90 24.31 -9.40 18.78
CA ASP A 90 25.31 -10.47 18.88
C ASP A 90 26.70 -9.87 19.11
N ILE A 91 27.04 -8.83 18.35
CA ILE A 91 28.32 -8.13 18.50
C ILE A 91 28.40 -7.43 19.84
N LYS A 92 27.35 -6.68 20.20
CA LYS A 92 27.26 -6.03 21.50
C LYS A 92 27.45 -7.02 22.64
N SER A 93 26.78 -8.18 22.58
CA SER A 93 26.87 -9.23 23.59
C SER A 93 28.28 -9.81 23.69
N ASN A 94 28.89 -10.16 22.55
CA ASN A 94 30.24 -10.74 22.51
C ASN A 94 31.30 -9.78 23.07
N MET A 95 31.26 -8.51 22.64
CA MET A 95 32.18 -7.48 23.15
C MET A 95 31.99 -7.24 24.64
N MET A 96 30.74 -7.20 25.11
CA MET A 96 30.44 -7.03 26.52
C MET A 96 30.87 -8.25 27.36
N ALA A 97 30.81 -9.46 26.82
CA ALA A 97 31.27 -10.68 27.47
C ALA A 97 32.81 -10.68 27.63
N GLU A 98 33.54 -10.33 26.57
CA GLU A 98 35.00 -10.20 26.59
C GLU A 98 35.45 -9.17 27.63
N LEU A 99 34.84 -7.98 27.60
CA LEU A 99 35.12 -6.89 28.52
C LEU A 99 34.84 -7.25 29.99
N ASN A 100 33.81 -8.06 30.25
CA ASN A 100 33.42 -8.47 31.60
C ASN A 100 34.17 -9.71 32.11
N SER A 101 35.06 -10.32 31.31
CA SER A 101 35.87 -11.44 31.78
C SER A 101 36.71 -11.02 32.99
N LYS A 102 36.75 -11.88 34.03
CA LYS A 102 37.37 -11.55 35.34
C LYS A 102 38.83 -11.14 35.20
N ALA A 103 39.57 -11.79 34.29
CA ALA A 103 40.96 -11.50 34.02
C ALA A 103 41.16 -10.13 33.33
N TYR A 104 40.33 -9.82 32.33
CA TYR A 104 40.41 -8.58 31.57
C TYR A 104 40.00 -7.36 32.43
N LYS A 105 38.91 -7.47 33.18
CA LYS A 105 38.42 -6.40 34.07
C LYS A 105 39.42 -6.00 35.17
N ALA A 106 40.26 -6.93 35.62
CA ALA A 106 41.22 -6.69 36.71
C ALA A 106 42.53 -6.03 36.25
N ARG A 107 42.83 -6.03 34.95
CA ARG A 107 44.17 -5.69 34.42
C ARG A 107 44.18 -4.84 33.15
N ILE A 108 43.03 -4.33 32.70
CA ILE A 108 42.97 -3.58 31.45
C ILE A 108 43.85 -2.32 31.50
N THR A 109 44.91 -2.37 30.70
CA THR A 109 45.90 -1.31 30.53
C THR A 109 45.37 -0.20 29.61
N ARG A 110 46.01 0.97 29.62
CA ARG A 110 45.66 2.05 28.68
C ARG A 110 45.85 1.64 27.23
N LEU A 111 46.87 0.84 26.93
CA LEU A 111 47.08 0.31 25.58
C LEU A 111 45.94 -0.62 25.15
N GLU A 112 45.52 -1.53 26.03
CA GLU A 112 44.39 -2.44 25.75
C GLU A 112 43.07 -1.67 25.60
N ALA A 113 42.83 -0.68 26.46
CA ALA A 113 41.65 0.19 26.33
C ALA A 113 41.63 0.98 25.01
N LEU A 114 42.80 1.40 24.50
CA LEU A 114 42.90 2.05 23.19
C LEU A 114 42.63 1.06 22.05
N LYS A 115 43.18 -0.15 22.11
CA LYS A 115 42.87 -1.22 21.16
C LYS A 115 41.38 -1.51 21.11
N GLU A 116 40.75 -1.59 22.28
CA GLU A 116 39.31 -1.79 22.41
C GLU A 116 38.52 -0.61 21.83
N SER A 117 38.98 0.62 22.07
CA SER A 117 38.39 1.82 21.46
C SER A 117 38.43 1.77 19.92
N ILE A 118 39.55 1.36 19.32
CA ILE A 118 39.70 1.20 17.87
C ILE A 118 38.72 0.16 17.35
N TYR A 119 38.68 -1.00 18.00
CA TYR A 119 37.80 -2.10 17.61
C TYR A 119 36.32 -1.69 17.68
N ILE A 120 35.88 -1.05 18.77
CA ILE A 120 34.51 -0.51 18.92
C ILE A 120 34.15 0.44 17.79
N ASN A 121 35.05 1.36 17.44
CA ASN A 121 34.79 2.33 16.37
C ASN A 121 34.68 1.63 15.00
N CYS A 122 35.49 0.61 14.73
CA CYS A 122 35.38 -0.20 13.52
C CYS A 122 34.09 -1.02 13.47
N MET A 123 33.61 -1.54 14.60
CA MET A 123 32.33 -2.25 14.67
C MET A 123 31.15 -1.29 14.45
N LYS A 124 31.20 -0.06 14.96
CA LYS A 124 30.21 0.99 14.67
C LYS A 124 30.15 1.35 13.19
N ILE A 125 31.30 1.36 12.50
CA ILE A 125 31.35 1.55 11.05
C ILE A 125 30.60 0.41 10.34
N ALA A 126 30.90 -0.84 10.69
CA ALA A 126 30.29 -2.00 10.05
C ALA A 126 28.77 -2.08 10.30
N ASP A 127 28.32 -1.78 11.52
CA ASP A 127 26.91 -1.68 11.88
C ASP A 127 26.19 -0.65 11.01
N ALA A 128 26.77 0.56 10.88
CA ALA A 128 26.25 1.60 10.01
C ALA A 128 26.22 1.18 8.53
N GLU A 129 27.30 0.55 8.03
CA GLU A 129 27.39 0.08 6.65
C GLU A 129 26.34 -0.99 6.34
N ILE A 130 26.18 -2.00 7.20
CA ILE A 130 25.18 -3.07 7.01
C ILE A 130 23.77 -2.49 7.03
N HIS A 131 23.46 -1.62 8.00
CA HIS A 131 22.14 -1.03 8.11
C HIS A 131 21.79 -0.16 6.89
N GLN A 132 22.69 0.76 6.50
CA GLN A 132 22.43 1.67 5.39
C GLN A 132 22.40 0.94 4.03
N SER A 133 23.32 -0.02 3.82
CA SER A 133 23.38 -0.79 2.58
C SER A 133 22.18 -1.73 2.42
N THR A 134 21.73 -2.40 3.49
CA THR A 134 20.53 -3.27 3.44
C THR A 134 19.29 -2.48 3.02
N ARG A 135 19.07 -1.30 3.63
CA ARG A 135 17.95 -0.42 3.27
C ARG A 135 18.01 0.03 1.81
N LEU A 136 19.20 0.43 1.35
CA LEU A 136 19.45 0.79 -0.04
C LEU A 136 19.13 -0.37 -1.00
N TYR A 137 19.61 -1.58 -0.70
CA TYR A 137 19.42 -2.75 -1.55
C TYR A 137 17.93 -3.10 -1.68
N ILE A 138 17.17 -3.12 -0.57
CA ILE A 138 15.72 -3.36 -0.60
C ILE A 138 15.00 -2.34 -1.48
N ASN A 139 15.34 -1.05 -1.35
CA ASN A 139 14.76 0.00 -2.19
C ASN A 139 15.10 -0.22 -3.68
N ASN A 140 16.36 -0.49 -4.01
CA ASN A 140 16.80 -0.71 -5.38
C ASN A 140 16.21 -1.99 -5.99
N ILE A 141 16.01 -3.07 -5.22
CA ILE A 141 15.30 -4.28 -5.67
C ILE A 141 13.89 -3.93 -6.11
N ASN A 142 13.13 -3.24 -5.26
CA ASN A 142 11.75 -2.85 -5.57
C ASN A 142 11.69 -1.92 -6.79
N GLN A 143 12.50 -0.86 -6.80
CA GLN A 143 12.53 0.09 -7.91
C GLN A 143 12.92 -0.60 -9.23
N SER A 144 13.89 -1.51 -9.20
CA SER A 144 14.35 -2.23 -10.38
C SER A 144 13.29 -3.14 -10.98
N TYR A 145 12.59 -3.90 -10.13
CA TYR A 145 11.48 -4.74 -10.55
C TYR A 145 10.36 -3.94 -11.23
N TYR A 146 9.84 -2.90 -10.56
CA TYR A 146 8.72 -2.12 -11.09
C TYR A 146 9.08 -1.30 -12.32
N ARG A 147 10.27 -0.67 -12.35
CA ARG A 147 10.70 0.10 -13.52
C ARG A 147 10.97 -0.79 -14.72
N ASN A 148 11.54 -1.97 -14.53
CA ASN A 148 11.77 -2.88 -15.65
C ASN A 148 10.46 -3.44 -16.21
N ILE A 149 9.47 -3.76 -15.36
CA ILE A 149 8.12 -4.15 -15.83
C ILE A 149 7.46 -3.01 -16.60
N TYR A 150 7.51 -1.78 -16.09
CA TYR A 150 7.00 -0.61 -16.79
C TYR A 150 7.66 -0.43 -18.17
N ASP A 151 8.98 -0.62 -18.24
CA ASP A 151 9.74 -0.54 -19.49
C ASP A 151 9.42 -1.69 -20.45
N ILE A 152 9.11 -2.88 -19.94
CA ILE A 152 8.58 -3.98 -20.73
C ILE A 152 7.22 -3.57 -21.31
N GLN A 153 6.25 -3.16 -20.49
CA GLN A 153 4.92 -2.71 -20.94
C GLN A 153 5.00 -1.59 -21.98
N LYS A 154 5.85 -0.59 -21.75
CA LYS A 154 6.06 0.51 -22.69
C LYS A 154 6.71 0.05 -24.00
N GLY A 155 7.64 -0.91 -23.94
CA GLY A 155 8.30 -1.43 -25.13
C GLY A 155 7.51 -2.45 -25.90
N THR A 156 6.53 -3.09 -25.28
CA THR A 156 5.63 -4.01 -25.96
C THR A 156 4.33 -3.33 -26.39
N GLY A 157 4.01 -2.15 -25.83
CA GLY A 157 2.72 -1.48 -26.03
C GLY A 157 1.57 -2.15 -25.28
N ILE A 158 1.87 -3.15 -24.45
CA ILE A 158 0.88 -4.01 -23.80
C ILE A 158 0.82 -3.65 -22.32
N ALA A 159 -0.37 -3.26 -21.87
CA ALA A 159 -0.67 -3.16 -20.45
C ALA A 159 -1.06 -4.55 -19.93
N PHE A 160 -0.31 -5.07 -18.96
CA PHE A 160 -0.59 -6.34 -18.29
C PHE A 160 -0.42 -6.20 -16.78
N ASP A 161 -1.26 -6.89 -16.01
CA ASP A 161 -1.17 -6.91 -14.55
C ASP A 161 -0.06 -7.86 -14.08
N PHE A 162 0.73 -7.42 -13.10
CA PHE A 162 1.84 -8.17 -12.52
C PHE A 162 1.73 -8.23 -10.99
N ALA A 163 2.28 -9.28 -10.39
CA ALA A 163 2.35 -9.43 -8.95
C ALA A 163 3.37 -8.46 -8.33
N THR A 164 3.11 -8.01 -7.10
CA THR A 164 4.13 -7.32 -6.30
C THR A 164 5.31 -8.25 -6.03
N MET A 165 6.51 -7.68 -5.87
CA MET A 165 7.70 -8.47 -5.51
C MET A 165 7.45 -9.26 -4.21
N PRO A 166 7.56 -10.61 -4.21
CA PRO A 166 7.42 -11.41 -3.01
C PRO A 166 8.53 -11.11 -2.00
N VAL A 167 8.19 -11.02 -0.72
CA VAL A 167 9.16 -10.76 0.37
C VAL A 167 10.24 -11.83 0.40
N ASP A 168 9.87 -13.10 0.26
CA ASP A 168 10.81 -14.23 0.23
C ASP A 168 11.85 -14.10 -0.91
N THR A 169 11.46 -13.54 -2.06
CA THR A 169 12.39 -13.29 -3.16
C THR A 169 13.36 -12.15 -2.84
N ILE A 170 12.90 -11.10 -2.15
CA ILE A 170 13.80 -10.04 -1.66
C ILE A 170 14.82 -10.63 -0.69
N GLU A 171 14.36 -11.46 0.25
CA GLU A 171 15.25 -12.14 1.20
C GLU A 171 16.23 -13.08 0.52
N GLU A 172 15.78 -13.88 -0.46
CA GLU A 172 16.64 -14.76 -1.23
C GLU A 172 17.75 -13.96 -1.94
N ILE A 173 17.39 -12.85 -2.60
CA ILE A 173 18.36 -11.98 -3.27
C ILE A 173 19.41 -11.47 -2.27
N LEU A 174 18.98 -10.97 -1.11
CA LEU A 174 19.87 -10.42 -0.09
C LEU A 174 20.77 -11.48 0.56
N LYS A 175 20.22 -12.64 0.91
CA LYS A 175 20.93 -13.73 1.61
C LYS A 175 21.85 -14.54 0.70
N ASN A 176 21.74 -14.40 -0.62
CA ASN A 176 22.51 -15.19 -1.57
C ASN A 176 24.01 -14.86 -1.56
N ASN A 177 24.84 -15.88 -1.38
CA ASN A 177 26.30 -15.80 -1.43
C ASN A 177 26.84 -15.86 -2.86
N TRP A 178 26.30 -15.02 -3.76
CA TRP A 178 26.55 -15.09 -5.20
C TRP A 178 28.05 -14.97 -5.58
N SER A 179 28.82 -14.28 -4.75
CA SER A 179 30.27 -14.07 -4.90
C SER A 179 31.11 -14.88 -3.91
N GLY A 180 30.54 -15.94 -3.33
CA GLY A 180 31.18 -16.86 -2.38
C GLY A 180 31.03 -16.48 -0.89
N LYS A 181 30.71 -15.23 -0.58
CA LYS A 181 30.42 -14.75 0.79
C LYS A 181 29.31 -13.71 0.77
N HIS A 182 28.46 -13.74 1.80
CA HIS A 182 27.43 -12.73 2.05
C HIS A 182 28.06 -11.33 2.20
N PHE A 183 27.37 -10.29 1.74
CA PHE A 183 27.92 -8.93 1.78
C PHE A 183 28.24 -8.49 3.22
N SER A 184 27.39 -8.80 4.21
CA SER A 184 27.67 -8.45 5.61
C SER A 184 28.96 -9.09 6.13
N LYS A 185 29.27 -10.33 5.74
CA LYS A 185 30.55 -10.99 6.08
C LYS A 185 31.75 -10.26 5.46
N ARG A 186 31.57 -9.62 4.30
CA ARG A 186 32.60 -8.79 3.67
C ARG A 186 32.79 -7.47 4.42
N VAL A 187 31.69 -6.84 4.87
CA VAL A 187 31.74 -5.65 5.72
C VAL A 187 32.53 -5.95 7.00
N TRP A 188 32.17 -7.02 7.71
CA TRP A 188 32.87 -7.46 8.93
C TRP A 188 34.36 -7.73 8.69
N HIS A 189 34.69 -8.40 7.58
CA HIS A 189 36.07 -8.66 7.24
C HIS A 189 36.85 -7.36 6.96
N ASN A 190 36.28 -6.43 6.19
CA ASN A 190 36.94 -5.17 5.86
C ASN A 190 37.19 -4.33 7.12
N THR A 191 36.22 -4.25 8.04
CA THR A 191 36.38 -3.48 9.28
C THR A 191 37.29 -4.17 10.30
N ALA A 192 37.34 -5.50 10.31
CA ALA A 192 38.33 -6.24 11.11
C ALA A 192 39.76 -5.97 10.61
N VAL A 193 40.00 -6.02 9.29
CA VAL A 193 41.30 -5.67 8.69
C VAL A 193 41.67 -4.21 8.99
N LEU A 194 40.72 -3.28 8.88
CA LEU A 194 40.96 -1.88 9.24
C LEU A 194 41.32 -1.74 10.73
N SER A 195 40.62 -2.43 11.63
CA SER A 195 40.89 -2.43 13.06
C SER A 195 42.30 -2.95 13.38
N GLU A 196 42.72 -4.02 12.70
CA GLU A 196 44.05 -4.61 12.87
C GLU A 196 45.15 -3.65 12.40
N GLU A 197 45.02 -3.08 11.20
CA GLU A 197 45.99 -2.13 10.66
C GLU A 197 46.06 -0.84 11.49
N LEU A 198 44.91 -0.28 11.91
CA LEU A 198 44.88 0.88 12.82
C LEU A 198 45.58 0.56 14.14
N THR A 199 45.29 -0.61 14.73
CA THR A 199 45.93 -1.07 15.97
C THR A 199 47.43 -1.19 15.81
N LYS A 200 47.90 -1.78 14.71
CA LYS A 200 49.32 -1.92 14.38
C LYS A 200 50.00 -0.56 14.22
N THR A 201 49.45 0.33 13.40
CA THR A 201 49.97 1.69 13.19
C THR A 201 50.09 2.45 14.51
N ILE A 202 49.05 2.39 15.35
CA ILE A 202 49.02 3.09 16.63
C ILE A 202 50.01 2.49 17.64
N THR A 203 50.05 1.15 17.76
CA THR A 203 50.97 0.48 18.69
C THR A 203 52.42 0.72 18.32
N SER A 204 52.79 0.56 17.04
CA SER A 204 54.15 0.84 16.55
C SER A 204 54.50 2.33 16.70
N GLY A 205 53.58 3.23 16.35
CA GLY A 205 53.79 4.67 16.46
C GLY A 205 54.01 5.13 17.91
N LEU A 206 53.22 4.61 18.85
CA LEU A 206 53.38 4.87 20.29
C LEU A 206 54.71 4.32 20.82
N MET A 207 55.07 3.08 20.48
CA MET A 207 56.32 2.46 20.94
C MET A 207 57.57 3.17 20.39
N ALA A 208 57.51 3.66 19.15
CA ALA A 208 58.63 4.34 18.50
C ALA A 208 58.70 5.85 18.80
N GLY A 209 57.82 6.38 19.68
CA GLY A 209 57.77 7.82 19.97
C GLY A 209 57.43 8.68 18.74
N THR A 210 56.67 8.11 17.79
CA THR A 210 56.33 8.78 16.53
C THR A 210 55.48 10.03 16.79
N ASN A 211 55.71 11.09 16.02
CA ASN A 211 54.93 12.32 16.10
C ASN A 211 53.42 12.04 15.88
N SER A 212 52.57 12.51 16.80
CA SER A 212 51.11 12.39 16.75
C SER A 212 50.50 12.87 15.43
N ARG A 213 51.07 13.91 14.83
CA ARG A 213 50.62 14.45 13.54
C ARG A 213 50.86 13.47 12.39
N LYS A 214 51.98 12.72 12.41
CA LYS A 214 52.30 11.69 11.41
C LYS A 214 51.37 10.49 11.53
N MET A 215 51.13 10.01 12.76
CA MET A 215 50.16 8.93 13.00
C MET A 215 48.75 9.31 12.57
N ALA A 216 48.32 10.55 12.83
CA ALA A 216 47.01 11.03 12.38
C ALA A 216 46.87 10.98 10.85
N THR A 217 47.93 11.27 10.10
CA THR A 217 47.97 11.12 8.63
C THR A 217 47.84 9.66 8.21
N GLU A 218 48.62 8.75 8.81
CA GLU A 218 48.55 7.31 8.48
C GLU A 218 47.18 6.69 8.80
N ILE A 219 46.57 7.11 9.92
CA ILE A 219 45.20 6.72 10.30
C ILE A 219 44.18 7.23 9.27
N GLN A 220 44.35 8.47 8.79
CA GLN A 220 43.49 9.02 7.76
C GLN A 220 43.61 8.23 6.46
N ASP A 221 44.81 7.89 6.02
CA ASP A 221 45.03 7.11 4.80
C ASP A 221 44.38 5.72 4.88
N LEU A 222 44.54 5.03 6.01
CA LEU A 222 43.85 3.76 6.28
C LEU A 222 42.32 3.89 6.24
N SER A 223 41.78 4.99 6.76
CA SER A 223 40.36 5.30 6.68
C SER A 223 39.89 5.49 5.23
N GLU A 224 40.65 6.19 4.40
CA GLU A 224 40.31 6.37 2.98
C GLU A 224 40.29 5.03 2.22
N TYR A 225 41.21 4.11 2.53
CA TYR A 225 41.14 2.74 2.00
C TYR A 225 39.87 2.00 2.45
N GLY A 226 39.49 2.14 3.73
CA GLY A 226 38.25 1.58 4.27
C GLY A 226 37.00 2.12 3.55
N LYS A 227 36.90 3.45 3.41
CA LYS A 227 35.82 4.13 2.67
C LYS A 227 35.74 3.65 1.21
N PHE A 228 36.88 3.53 0.54
CA PHE A 228 36.94 3.03 -0.83
C PHE A 228 36.48 1.57 -0.93
N ALA A 229 36.86 0.73 0.03
CA ALA A 229 36.42 -0.67 0.08
C ALA A 229 34.90 -0.80 0.30
N ALA A 230 34.34 0.03 1.18
CA ALA A 230 32.90 0.12 1.43
C ALA A 230 32.15 0.58 0.17
N GLU A 231 32.59 1.66 -0.49
CA GLU A 231 31.96 2.15 -1.71
C GLU A 231 31.95 1.10 -2.81
N ARG A 232 33.10 0.42 -3.03
CA ARG A 232 33.22 -0.67 -3.99
C ARG A 232 32.21 -1.78 -3.72
N LEU A 233 32.07 -2.19 -2.45
CA LEU A 233 31.15 -3.24 -2.05
C LEU A 233 29.71 -2.82 -2.33
N ILE A 234 29.31 -1.63 -1.86
CA ILE A 234 27.96 -1.09 -2.02
C ILE A 234 27.58 -1.02 -3.49
N ARG A 235 28.45 -0.46 -4.35
CA ARG A 235 28.12 -0.34 -5.77
C ARG A 235 28.04 -1.70 -6.45
N THR A 236 28.93 -2.63 -6.10
CA THR A 236 28.91 -3.98 -6.69
C THR A 236 27.64 -4.73 -6.31
N GLU A 237 27.24 -4.66 -5.04
CA GLU A 237 25.99 -5.28 -4.57
C GLU A 237 24.75 -4.57 -5.13
N THR A 238 24.77 -3.24 -5.31
CA THR A 238 23.71 -2.51 -6.02
C THR A 238 23.48 -3.08 -7.43
N THR A 239 24.55 -3.31 -8.20
CA THR A 239 24.43 -3.94 -9.53
C THR A 239 23.88 -5.35 -9.42
N TYR A 240 24.29 -6.13 -8.41
CA TYR A 240 23.78 -7.48 -8.19
C TYR A 240 22.28 -7.48 -7.91
N VAL A 241 21.83 -6.76 -6.88
CA VAL A 241 20.44 -6.80 -6.44
C VAL A 241 19.48 -6.25 -7.49
N THR A 242 19.91 -5.23 -8.26
CA THR A 242 19.10 -4.68 -9.37
C THR A 242 19.00 -5.66 -10.53
N ASN A 243 20.09 -6.27 -11.00
CA ASN A 243 20.01 -7.27 -12.07
C ASN A 243 19.21 -8.52 -11.63
N MET A 244 19.28 -8.91 -10.37
CA MET A 244 18.45 -10.00 -9.84
C MET A 244 16.96 -9.62 -9.77
N ALA A 245 16.65 -8.37 -9.46
CA ALA A 245 15.28 -7.87 -9.54
C ALA A 245 14.76 -7.79 -10.98
N GLU A 246 15.61 -7.37 -11.94
CA GLU A 246 15.30 -7.43 -13.38
C GLU A 246 15.04 -8.88 -13.81
N LYS A 247 15.86 -9.85 -13.38
CA LYS A 247 15.64 -11.29 -13.60
C LYS A 247 14.25 -11.72 -13.10
N GLN A 248 13.86 -11.26 -11.92
CA GLN A 248 12.55 -11.60 -11.35
C GLN A 248 11.40 -10.99 -12.16
N SER A 249 11.55 -9.76 -12.63
CA SER A 249 10.55 -9.16 -13.53
C SER A 249 10.44 -9.90 -14.86
N TYR A 250 11.54 -10.44 -15.40
CA TYR A 250 11.47 -11.28 -16.60
C TYR A 250 10.65 -12.55 -16.35
N LYS A 251 10.84 -13.21 -15.20
CA LYS A 251 10.04 -14.38 -14.83
C LYS A 251 8.55 -14.02 -14.68
N GLU A 252 8.24 -12.92 -14.00
CA GLU A 252 6.85 -12.46 -13.83
C GLU A 252 6.18 -12.18 -15.19
N CYS A 253 6.92 -11.56 -16.11
CA CYS A 253 6.42 -11.24 -17.44
C CYS A 253 6.44 -12.44 -18.41
N GLY A 254 6.91 -13.63 -18.03
CA GLY A 254 7.04 -14.77 -18.96
C GLY A 254 8.14 -14.58 -20.02
N ILE A 255 9.12 -13.71 -19.76
CA ILE A 255 10.26 -13.48 -20.64
C ILE A 255 11.31 -14.57 -20.39
N GLU A 256 11.59 -15.36 -21.42
CA GLU A 256 12.52 -16.49 -21.32
C GLU A 256 13.98 -16.14 -21.59
N LYS A 257 14.21 -15.06 -22.36
CA LYS A 257 15.54 -14.64 -22.82
C LYS A 257 15.79 -13.17 -22.44
N TYR A 258 17.03 -12.86 -22.06
CA TYR A 258 17.49 -11.50 -21.84
C TYR A 258 18.75 -11.22 -22.66
N VAL A 259 19.00 -9.94 -22.93
CA VAL A 259 20.22 -9.45 -23.58
C VAL A 259 21.09 -8.78 -22.53
N PHE A 260 22.35 -9.17 -22.49
CA PHE A 260 23.34 -8.48 -21.67
C PHE A 260 23.71 -7.15 -22.31
N VAL A 261 23.65 -6.06 -21.54
CA VAL A 261 23.98 -4.70 -21.98
C VAL A 261 25.21 -4.23 -21.21
N ALA A 262 26.35 -4.21 -21.90
CA ALA A 262 27.54 -3.61 -21.33
C ALA A 262 27.41 -2.07 -21.38
N THR A 263 27.90 -1.40 -20.35
CA THR A 263 28.06 0.06 -20.39
C THR A 263 29.00 0.41 -21.54
N LEU A 264 28.68 1.43 -22.35
CA LEU A 264 29.50 1.79 -23.51
C LEU A 264 30.43 2.95 -23.16
N ASP A 265 31.48 2.67 -22.39
CA ASP A 265 32.55 3.62 -22.09
C ASP A 265 33.92 2.94 -22.00
N LEU A 266 34.98 3.75 -21.95
CA LEU A 266 36.36 3.25 -21.88
C LEU A 266 36.70 2.54 -20.56
N ARG A 267 35.89 2.75 -19.51
CA ARG A 267 36.04 2.09 -18.20
C ARG A 267 35.45 0.68 -18.19
N THR A 268 34.68 0.31 -19.19
CA THR A 268 34.02 -0.99 -19.26
C THR A 268 35.05 -2.11 -19.48
N SER A 269 35.01 -3.13 -18.64
CA SER A 269 36.01 -4.21 -18.62
C SER A 269 35.97 -5.07 -19.89
N LYS A 270 37.10 -5.70 -20.22
CA LYS A 270 37.17 -6.69 -21.33
C LYS A 270 36.17 -7.82 -21.14
N GLN A 271 35.89 -8.23 -19.90
CA GLN A 271 34.91 -9.27 -19.60
C GLN A 271 33.49 -8.79 -19.95
N CYS A 272 33.04 -7.63 -19.48
CA CYS A 272 31.71 -7.10 -19.84
C CYS A 272 31.56 -6.89 -21.35
N ARG A 273 32.61 -6.39 -22.04
CA ARG A 273 32.59 -6.24 -23.51
C ARG A 273 32.35 -7.56 -24.25
N LYS A 274 32.90 -8.68 -23.75
CA LYS A 274 32.66 -10.02 -24.33
C LYS A 274 31.21 -10.51 -24.19
N HIS A 275 30.45 -9.95 -23.24
CA HIS A 275 29.05 -10.30 -23.03
C HIS A 275 28.09 -9.34 -23.75
N ASP A 276 28.56 -8.17 -24.20
CA ASP A 276 27.69 -7.17 -24.82
C ASP A 276 26.86 -7.75 -25.96
N LYS A 277 25.55 -7.48 -25.93
CA LYS A 277 24.54 -7.93 -26.90
C LYS A 277 24.33 -9.45 -26.97
N LYS A 278 24.99 -10.26 -26.13
CA LYS A 278 24.71 -11.70 -26.08
C LYS A 278 23.36 -11.96 -25.42
N VAL A 279 22.66 -12.94 -25.98
CA VAL A 279 21.36 -13.41 -25.50
C VAL A 279 21.56 -14.62 -24.60
N TYR A 280 20.89 -14.63 -23.46
CA TYR A 280 20.94 -15.72 -22.49
C TYR A 280 19.54 -16.09 -22.04
N LEU A 281 19.36 -17.34 -21.62
CA LEU A 281 18.12 -17.79 -20.98
C LEU A 281 18.04 -17.27 -19.55
N VAL A 282 16.89 -16.74 -19.16
CA VAL A 282 16.59 -16.26 -17.80
C VAL A 282 16.72 -17.41 -16.78
N SER A 283 16.33 -18.63 -17.17
CA SER A 283 16.50 -19.84 -16.34
C SER A 283 17.96 -20.20 -16.07
N LYS A 284 18.88 -19.83 -16.98
CA LYS A 284 20.33 -20.06 -16.86
C LYS A 284 21.09 -18.82 -16.37
N ALA A 285 20.40 -17.77 -15.94
CA ALA A 285 21.02 -16.53 -15.51
C ALA A 285 21.72 -16.71 -14.15
N VAL A 286 23.04 -16.52 -14.14
CA VAL A 286 23.92 -16.67 -12.98
C VAL A 286 24.77 -15.40 -12.85
N PRO A 287 24.65 -14.66 -11.73
CA PRO A 287 25.49 -13.49 -11.45
C PRO A 287 26.97 -13.87 -11.45
N GLY A 288 27.85 -13.00 -11.92
CA GLY A 288 29.28 -13.28 -12.04
C GLY A 288 29.70 -14.11 -13.25
N LYS A 289 28.75 -14.76 -13.96
CA LYS A 289 29.03 -15.57 -15.15
C LYS A 289 28.43 -14.98 -16.41
N ASN A 290 27.10 -14.96 -16.51
CA ASN A 290 26.38 -14.46 -17.69
C ASN A 290 25.37 -13.37 -17.34
N MET A 291 25.24 -13.01 -16.06
CA MET A 291 24.44 -11.89 -15.60
C MET A 291 25.32 -10.94 -14.76
N PRO A 292 25.17 -9.61 -14.90
CA PRO A 292 25.91 -8.67 -14.06
C PRO A 292 25.56 -8.83 -12.56
N PRO A 293 26.47 -8.44 -11.66
CA PRO A 293 27.82 -7.94 -11.90
C PRO A 293 28.78 -9.07 -12.26
N LEU A 294 29.72 -8.79 -13.16
CA LEU A 294 30.80 -9.73 -13.51
C LEU A 294 32.09 -9.51 -12.72
N HIS A 295 32.26 -8.31 -12.15
CA HIS A 295 33.46 -7.87 -11.44
C HIS A 295 33.11 -6.74 -10.47
N PRO A 296 34.00 -6.37 -9.52
CA PRO A 296 33.82 -5.18 -8.69
C PRO A 296 33.67 -3.92 -9.56
N TRP A 297 32.80 -2.98 -9.16
CA TRP A 297 32.47 -1.78 -9.97
C TRP A 297 31.83 -2.06 -11.34
N CYS A 298 31.22 -3.23 -11.53
CA CYS A 298 30.42 -3.47 -12.73
C CYS A 298 29.27 -2.46 -12.78
N ARG A 299 28.95 -1.97 -13.98
CA ARG A 299 27.80 -1.06 -14.25
C ARG A 299 26.92 -1.57 -15.39
N SER A 300 27.16 -2.82 -15.81
CA SER A 300 26.40 -3.47 -16.87
C SER A 300 25.02 -3.88 -16.35
N THR A 301 24.06 -3.97 -17.25
CA THR A 301 22.66 -4.26 -16.95
C THR A 301 22.08 -5.23 -17.96
N THR A 302 20.79 -5.51 -17.88
CA THR A 302 20.09 -6.37 -18.81
C THR A 302 18.85 -5.71 -19.42
N ILE A 303 18.42 -6.23 -20.57
CA ILE A 303 17.13 -5.90 -21.16
C ILE A 303 16.42 -7.19 -21.56
N ALA A 304 15.09 -7.15 -21.57
CA ALA A 304 14.28 -8.22 -22.15
C ALA A 304 14.69 -8.46 -23.61
N TYR A 305 14.89 -9.71 -24.00
CA TYR A 305 14.95 -10.06 -25.41
C TYR A 305 13.53 -9.95 -25.98
N ARG A 306 13.36 -9.28 -27.12
CA ARG A 306 12.05 -9.04 -27.73
C ARG A 306 12.03 -9.68 -29.11
N ASP A 307 11.58 -10.92 -29.17
CA ASP A 307 11.17 -11.61 -30.41
C ASP A 307 9.65 -11.85 -30.37
N LYS A 308 9.08 -12.26 -31.52
CA LYS A 308 7.64 -12.50 -31.67
C LYS A 308 7.16 -13.57 -30.67
N GLU A 309 7.95 -14.63 -30.48
CA GLU A 309 7.71 -15.70 -29.51
C GLU A 309 7.65 -15.18 -28.05
N THR A 310 8.55 -14.29 -27.65
CA THR A 310 8.53 -13.68 -26.30
C THR A 310 7.32 -12.78 -26.09
N LEU A 311 6.83 -12.10 -27.15
CA LEU A 311 5.61 -11.30 -27.07
C LEU A 311 4.34 -12.17 -26.96
N ASP A 312 4.34 -13.34 -27.60
CA ASP A 312 3.24 -14.31 -27.53
C ASP A 312 3.16 -14.96 -26.13
N ASN A 313 4.29 -15.11 -25.44
CA ASN A 313 4.39 -15.63 -24.08
C ASN A 313 3.94 -14.63 -22.99
N LEU A 314 3.75 -13.36 -23.33
CA LEU A 314 3.15 -12.38 -22.41
C LEU A 314 1.73 -12.84 -22.07
N LYS A 315 1.29 -12.54 -20.86
CA LYS A 315 -0.04 -12.90 -20.39
C LYS A 315 -0.83 -11.65 -20.02
N ARG A 316 -2.12 -11.64 -20.36
CA ARG A 316 -3.06 -10.61 -19.93
C ARG A 316 -3.98 -11.16 -18.86
N ARG A 317 -4.41 -10.33 -17.91
CA ARG A 317 -5.42 -10.74 -16.93
C ARG A 317 -6.80 -10.31 -17.41
N ALA A 318 -7.77 -11.20 -17.24
CA ALA A 318 -9.18 -10.90 -17.42
C ALA A 318 -9.91 -11.11 -16.09
N ARG A 319 -11.02 -10.40 -15.91
CA ARG A 319 -11.88 -10.54 -14.75
C ARG A 319 -13.13 -11.30 -15.15
N ASP A 320 -13.43 -12.36 -14.43
CA ASP A 320 -14.62 -13.16 -14.67
C ASP A 320 -15.86 -12.33 -14.33
N PRO A 321 -16.80 -12.13 -15.28
CA PRO A 321 -17.92 -11.22 -15.09
C PRO A 321 -18.90 -11.69 -14.01
N LYS A 322 -18.97 -13.01 -13.75
CA LYS A 322 -19.88 -13.61 -12.77
C LYS A 322 -19.25 -13.68 -11.38
N THR A 323 -18.03 -14.20 -11.28
CA THR A 323 -17.37 -14.45 -9.99
C THR A 323 -16.54 -13.27 -9.51
N GLY A 324 -16.22 -12.32 -10.41
CA GLY A 324 -15.35 -11.19 -10.12
C GLY A 324 -13.89 -11.58 -9.85
N LYS A 325 -13.51 -12.86 -10.02
CA LYS A 325 -12.13 -13.34 -9.84
C LYS A 325 -11.29 -13.04 -11.08
N THR A 326 -10.03 -12.69 -10.85
CA THR A 326 -9.06 -12.46 -11.92
C THR A 326 -8.46 -13.79 -12.38
N TYR A 327 -8.36 -14.00 -13.68
CA TYR A 327 -7.68 -15.13 -14.31
C TYR A 327 -6.76 -14.65 -15.43
N VAL A 328 -5.91 -15.55 -15.93
CA VAL A 328 -4.81 -15.21 -16.84
C VAL A 328 -5.08 -15.83 -18.21
N LEU A 329 -4.82 -15.06 -19.27
CA LEU A 329 -5.02 -15.44 -20.67
C LEU A 329 -3.75 -15.20 -21.48
N PRO A 330 -3.58 -15.92 -22.61
CA PRO A 330 -2.59 -15.57 -23.63
C PRO A 330 -2.76 -14.11 -24.07
N ASN A 331 -1.67 -13.40 -24.35
CA ASN A 331 -1.75 -11.99 -24.76
C ASN A 331 -2.29 -11.78 -26.18
N ASN A 332 -2.14 -12.77 -27.07
CA ASN A 332 -2.57 -12.67 -28.46
C ASN A 332 -4.09 -12.77 -28.66
N ILE A 333 -4.88 -13.07 -27.62
CA ILE A 333 -6.33 -13.11 -27.72
C ILE A 333 -6.92 -11.70 -27.87
N SER A 334 -7.69 -11.49 -28.94
CA SER A 334 -8.47 -10.27 -29.14
C SER A 334 -9.61 -10.15 -28.13
N TYR A 335 -10.18 -8.95 -27.99
CA TYR A 335 -11.37 -8.77 -27.14
C TYR A 335 -12.54 -9.62 -27.63
N ASP A 336 -12.75 -9.71 -28.95
CA ASP A 336 -13.85 -10.47 -29.55
C ASP A 336 -13.69 -11.97 -29.34
N GLU A 337 -12.48 -12.51 -29.50
CA GLU A 337 -12.17 -13.90 -29.20
C GLU A 337 -12.35 -14.19 -27.70
N TRP A 338 -11.88 -13.30 -26.83
CA TRP A 338 -12.08 -13.42 -25.39
C TRP A 338 -13.57 -13.42 -25.02
N TYR A 339 -14.33 -12.48 -25.55
CA TYR A 339 -15.75 -12.34 -25.26
C TYR A 339 -16.52 -13.57 -25.74
N LYS A 340 -16.21 -14.06 -26.94
CA LYS A 340 -16.82 -15.28 -27.47
C LYS A 340 -16.48 -16.49 -26.59
N GLU A 341 -15.21 -16.80 -26.39
CA GLU A 341 -14.78 -18.05 -25.74
C GLU A 341 -14.99 -18.04 -24.21
N TYR A 342 -14.71 -16.92 -23.54
CA TYR A 342 -14.67 -16.85 -22.07
C TYR A 342 -15.90 -16.20 -21.44
N VAL A 343 -16.79 -15.60 -22.24
CA VAL A 343 -18.05 -15.00 -21.77
C VAL A 343 -19.25 -15.70 -22.40
N VAL A 344 -19.38 -15.69 -23.72
CA VAL A 344 -20.55 -16.25 -24.43
C VAL A 344 -20.56 -17.77 -24.39
N ASP A 345 -19.48 -18.45 -24.80
CA ASP A 345 -19.43 -19.91 -24.85
C ASP A 345 -19.46 -20.51 -23.43
N LYS A 346 -18.91 -19.78 -22.45
CA LYS A 346 -18.86 -20.20 -21.04
C LYS A 346 -20.19 -20.05 -20.29
N TYR A 347 -20.96 -18.99 -20.55
CA TYR A 347 -22.17 -18.66 -19.77
C TYR A 347 -23.47 -18.61 -20.60
N GLY A 348 -23.36 -18.62 -21.93
CA GLY A 348 -24.46 -18.41 -22.85
C GLY A 348 -24.67 -16.94 -23.22
N PRO A 349 -25.22 -16.66 -24.42
CA PRO A 349 -25.40 -15.29 -24.92
C PRO A 349 -26.33 -14.43 -24.05
N GLN A 350 -27.38 -15.04 -23.49
CA GLN A 350 -28.33 -14.32 -22.64
C GLN A 350 -27.69 -13.83 -21.34
N GLU A 351 -26.81 -14.63 -20.73
CA GLU A 351 -26.09 -14.22 -19.52
C GLU A 351 -24.98 -13.21 -19.81
N ALA A 352 -24.30 -13.34 -20.96
CA ALA A 352 -23.32 -12.35 -21.41
C ALA A 352 -23.94 -10.95 -21.53
N GLU A 353 -25.11 -10.84 -22.20
CA GLU A 353 -25.85 -9.58 -22.30
C GLU A 353 -26.28 -9.01 -20.95
N LYS A 354 -26.65 -9.88 -20.00
CA LYS A 354 -26.99 -9.47 -18.63
C LYS A 354 -25.79 -8.90 -17.90
N PHE A 355 -24.63 -9.58 -17.95
CA PHE A 355 -23.40 -9.08 -17.34
C PHE A 355 -23.02 -7.69 -17.88
N GLU A 356 -23.17 -7.47 -19.19
CA GLU A 356 -22.95 -6.15 -19.77
C GLU A 356 -23.90 -5.09 -19.22
N LYS A 357 -25.20 -5.40 -19.12
CA LYS A 357 -26.21 -4.49 -18.55
C LYS A 357 -25.87 -4.15 -17.09
N MET A 358 -25.52 -5.15 -16.28
CA MET A 358 -25.11 -4.96 -14.88
C MET A 358 -23.87 -4.07 -14.75
N ILE A 359 -22.88 -4.25 -15.64
CA ILE A 359 -21.64 -3.45 -15.63
C ILE A 359 -21.92 -2.01 -16.08
N LYS A 360 -22.65 -1.81 -17.18
CA LYS A 360 -23.03 -0.47 -17.68
C LYS A 360 -23.86 0.30 -16.65
N ASN A 361 -24.80 -0.37 -15.99
CA ASN A 361 -25.69 0.25 -15.01
C ASN A 361 -25.10 0.33 -13.60
N LYS A 362 -23.85 -0.10 -13.38
CA LYS A 362 -23.26 -0.14 -12.04
C LYS A 362 -23.35 1.19 -11.28
N GLY A 363 -23.16 2.31 -11.99
CA GLY A 363 -23.27 3.66 -11.42
C GLY A 363 -24.70 4.04 -11.04
N SER A 364 -25.68 3.77 -11.91
CA SER A 364 -27.10 4.06 -11.65
C SER A 364 -27.68 3.14 -10.58
N ASP A 365 -27.32 1.85 -10.60
CA ASP A 365 -27.75 0.85 -9.62
C ASP A 365 -27.25 1.18 -8.21
N LYS A 366 -26.02 1.68 -8.06
CA LYS A 366 -25.53 2.17 -6.76
C LYS A 366 -26.36 3.33 -6.22
N LYS A 367 -26.74 4.28 -7.08
CA LYS A 367 -27.60 5.41 -6.70
C LYS A 367 -29.00 4.92 -6.34
N GLN A 368 -29.54 3.98 -7.10
CA GLN A 368 -30.86 3.39 -6.84
C GLN A 368 -30.88 2.62 -5.52
N LEU A 369 -29.88 1.78 -5.26
CA LEU A 369 -29.74 1.07 -3.99
C LEU A 369 -29.70 2.03 -2.79
N LYS A 370 -28.95 3.13 -2.89
CA LYS A 370 -28.89 4.12 -1.82
C LYS A 370 -30.27 4.70 -1.49
N LYS A 371 -31.05 5.08 -2.52
CA LYS A 371 -32.44 5.55 -2.34
C LYS A 371 -33.31 4.46 -1.70
N TYR A 372 -33.17 3.22 -2.13
CA TYR A 372 -33.94 2.11 -1.58
C TYR A 372 -33.57 1.84 -0.12
N GLN A 373 -32.30 1.97 0.26
CA GLN A 373 -31.85 1.87 1.65
C GLN A 373 -32.38 3.02 2.52
N GLU A 374 -32.45 4.24 1.99
CA GLU A 374 -33.02 5.40 2.68
C GLU A 374 -34.53 5.23 2.93
N VAL A 375 -35.28 4.68 1.96
CA VAL A 375 -36.75 4.54 2.04
C VAL A 375 -37.18 3.25 2.76
N LEU A 376 -36.62 2.10 2.38
CA LEU A 376 -37.05 0.77 2.86
C LEU A 376 -36.32 0.32 4.13
N GLY A 377 -35.19 0.96 4.48
CA GLY A 377 -34.38 0.59 5.63
C GLY A 377 -33.98 -0.90 5.64
N LYS A 378 -34.46 -1.66 6.63
CA LYS A 378 -34.14 -3.08 6.82
C LYS A 378 -34.68 -4.00 5.72
N GLU A 379 -35.70 -3.56 4.98
CA GLU A 379 -36.31 -4.33 3.88
C GLU A 379 -35.56 -4.14 2.54
N SER A 380 -34.59 -3.21 2.49
CA SER A 380 -33.73 -3.02 1.31
C SER A 380 -32.65 -4.10 1.19
N PRO A 381 -32.20 -4.46 -0.03
CA PRO A 381 -31.03 -5.30 -0.20
C PRO A 381 -29.79 -4.77 0.55
N LYS A 382 -29.14 -5.65 1.33
CA LYS A 382 -28.03 -5.26 2.22
C LYS A 382 -26.72 -4.96 1.49
N THR A 383 -26.54 -5.50 0.29
CA THR A 383 -25.29 -5.41 -0.47
C THR A 383 -25.58 -5.10 -1.94
N PHE A 384 -24.66 -4.43 -2.60
CA PHE A 384 -24.77 -4.10 -4.02
C PHE A 384 -24.97 -5.34 -4.92
N ASP A 385 -24.24 -6.42 -4.65
CA ASP A 385 -24.34 -7.64 -5.47
C ASP A 385 -25.74 -8.27 -5.35
N LYS A 386 -26.28 -8.40 -4.13
CA LYS A 386 -27.67 -8.84 -3.90
C LYS A 386 -28.71 -7.94 -4.57
N PHE A 387 -28.47 -6.63 -4.65
CA PHE A 387 -29.38 -5.71 -5.32
C PHE A 387 -29.42 -5.97 -6.83
N GLN A 388 -28.25 -6.10 -7.48
CA GLN A 388 -28.20 -6.41 -8.90
C GLN A 388 -28.73 -7.82 -9.20
N GLU A 389 -28.45 -8.79 -8.34
CA GLU A 389 -29.01 -10.14 -8.43
C GLU A 389 -30.54 -10.09 -8.48
N LEU A 390 -31.15 -9.42 -7.49
CA LEU A 390 -32.59 -9.26 -7.43
C LEU A 390 -33.13 -8.59 -8.71
N LYS A 391 -32.50 -7.51 -9.14
CA LYS A 391 -32.95 -6.67 -10.26
C LYS A 391 -32.86 -7.36 -11.62
N TYR A 392 -31.81 -8.13 -11.88
CA TYR A 392 -31.54 -8.69 -13.21
C TYR A 392 -31.84 -10.19 -13.32
N ASN A 393 -31.95 -10.91 -12.20
CA ASN A 393 -32.23 -12.36 -12.17
C ASN A 393 -33.59 -12.71 -11.58
N ASN A 394 -34.17 -11.88 -10.70
CA ASN A 394 -35.44 -12.18 -10.01
C ASN A 394 -36.53 -11.16 -10.34
N SER A 395 -37.05 -11.21 -11.57
CA SER A 395 -38.05 -10.23 -12.06
C SER A 395 -39.27 -10.06 -11.16
N ASN A 396 -39.80 -11.15 -10.61
CA ASN A 396 -40.97 -11.12 -9.72
C ASN A 396 -40.65 -10.41 -8.39
N GLU A 397 -39.57 -10.80 -7.72
CA GLU A 397 -39.15 -10.20 -6.45
C GLU A 397 -38.73 -8.73 -6.63
N TRP A 398 -38.14 -8.40 -7.77
CA TRP A 398 -37.81 -7.02 -8.14
C TRP A 398 -39.08 -6.16 -8.26
N ASN A 399 -40.10 -6.66 -8.98
CA ASN A 399 -41.38 -5.96 -9.12
C ASN A 399 -42.05 -5.73 -7.76
N GLU A 400 -41.98 -6.71 -6.86
CA GLU A 400 -42.48 -6.55 -5.48
C GLU A 400 -41.71 -5.49 -4.69
N LEU A 401 -40.37 -5.48 -4.80
CA LEU A 401 -39.54 -4.47 -4.14
C LEU A 401 -39.83 -3.06 -4.67
N GLN A 402 -40.04 -2.92 -5.98
CA GLN A 402 -40.42 -1.64 -6.59
C GLN A 402 -41.76 -1.13 -6.07
N LYS A 403 -42.77 -2.00 -5.95
CA LYS A 403 -44.08 -1.66 -5.37
C LYS A 403 -43.94 -1.22 -3.92
N LYS A 404 -43.22 -2.00 -3.10
CA LYS A 404 -42.94 -1.63 -1.70
C LYS A 404 -42.23 -0.29 -1.57
N TYR A 405 -41.24 -0.03 -2.42
CA TYR A 405 -40.54 1.26 -2.45
C TYR A 405 -41.50 2.40 -2.76
N ALA A 406 -42.35 2.26 -3.79
CA ALA A 406 -43.34 3.26 -4.16
C ALA A 406 -44.31 3.55 -3.00
N ASP A 407 -44.86 2.50 -2.38
CA ASP A 407 -45.83 2.63 -1.29
C ASP A 407 -45.24 3.32 -0.06
N ILE A 408 -44.03 2.92 0.36
CA ILE A 408 -43.36 3.52 1.52
C ILE A 408 -42.90 4.95 1.23
N ASN A 409 -42.38 5.20 0.03
CA ASN A 409 -41.97 6.55 -0.37
C ASN A 409 -43.16 7.51 -0.38
N ARG A 410 -44.30 7.09 -0.95
CA ARG A 410 -45.55 7.85 -0.94
C ARG A 410 -46.02 8.11 0.50
N PHE A 411 -46.03 7.10 1.36
CA PHE A 411 -46.40 7.26 2.76
C PHE A 411 -45.51 8.28 3.49
N ASN A 412 -44.18 8.19 3.32
CA ASN A 412 -43.23 9.12 3.95
C ASN A 412 -43.44 10.56 3.44
N LYS A 413 -43.74 10.74 2.15
CA LYS A 413 -44.06 12.06 1.56
C LYS A 413 -45.30 12.67 2.20
N ILE A 414 -46.37 11.89 2.37
CA ILE A 414 -47.60 12.33 3.03
C ILE A 414 -47.30 12.71 4.48
N VAL A 415 -46.61 11.84 5.25
CA VAL A 415 -46.27 12.11 6.66
C VAL A 415 -45.48 13.43 6.81
N ASN A 416 -44.45 13.64 5.98
CA ASN A 416 -43.64 14.85 6.03
C ASN A 416 -44.45 16.10 5.68
N GLU A 417 -45.25 16.07 4.62
CA GLU A 417 -46.08 17.21 4.24
C GLU A 417 -47.18 17.49 5.27
N SER A 418 -47.81 16.46 5.83
CA SER A 418 -48.80 16.59 6.90
C SER A 418 -48.20 17.24 8.14
N ALA A 419 -46.96 16.91 8.49
CA ALA A 419 -46.23 17.54 9.58
C ALA A 419 -45.94 19.02 9.28
N ASN A 420 -45.45 19.35 8.07
CA ASN A 420 -45.19 20.72 7.64
C ASN A 420 -46.45 21.60 7.67
N LEU A 421 -47.59 21.05 7.26
CA LEU A 421 -48.89 21.73 7.24
C LEU A 421 -49.58 21.74 8.62
N ASN A 422 -48.99 21.13 9.64
CA ASN A 422 -49.58 20.98 10.98
C ASN A 422 -51.00 20.37 10.92
N ILE A 423 -51.18 19.30 10.14
CA ILE A 423 -52.44 18.55 10.08
C ILE A 423 -52.55 17.70 11.35
N LYS A 424 -53.67 17.84 12.08
CA LYS A 424 -53.91 17.05 13.30
C LYS A 424 -54.23 15.59 12.96
N GLY A 425 -53.59 14.67 13.66
CA GLY A 425 -53.81 13.22 13.54
C GLY A 425 -52.62 12.51 12.89
N ASN A 426 -52.55 11.19 13.07
CA ASN A 426 -51.51 10.34 12.51
C ASN A 426 -51.94 9.76 11.17
N VAL A 427 -51.08 9.82 10.15
CA VAL A 427 -51.36 9.20 8.85
C VAL A 427 -51.35 7.68 9.01
N ILE A 428 -52.38 7.01 8.51
CA ILE A 428 -52.46 5.54 8.52
C ILE A 428 -51.76 4.99 7.26
N LYS A 429 -50.83 4.05 7.45
CA LYS A 429 -50.07 3.43 6.35
C LYS A 429 -50.93 2.50 5.48
N ASN A 430 -51.72 1.64 6.12
CA ASN A 430 -52.61 0.69 5.44
C ASN A 430 -54.05 1.18 5.62
N ILE A 431 -54.68 1.63 4.55
CA ILE A 431 -56.03 2.18 4.59
C ILE A 431 -57.04 1.03 4.71
N ASP A 432 -57.73 0.98 5.83
CA ASP A 432 -58.86 0.07 6.05
C ASP A 432 -60.16 0.72 5.57
N ARG A 433 -60.74 0.18 4.50
CA ARG A 433 -61.96 0.68 3.85
C ARG A 433 -63.16 0.00 4.47
N ILE A 434 -63.67 0.64 5.52
CA ILE A 434 -64.78 0.12 6.32
C ILE A 434 -66.11 0.31 5.59
N ASP A 435 -67.02 -0.65 5.79
CA ASP A 435 -68.43 -0.47 5.44
C ASP A 435 -69.11 0.38 6.53
N ILE A 436 -69.63 1.55 6.13
CA ILE A 436 -70.31 2.51 7.02
C ILE A 436 -71.83 2.35 7.01
N ASN A 437 -72.38 1.30 6.40
CA ASN A 437 -73.81 1.02 6.38
C ASN A 437 -74.43 0.94 7.79
N GLU A 438 -73.73 0.32 8.74
CA GLU A 438 -74.17 0.25 10.14
C GLU A 438 -73.95 1.54 10.94
N TYR A 439 -73.30 2.56 10.36
CA TYR A 439 -72.97 3.80 11.06
C TYR A 439 -74.12 4.81 10.94
N LYS A 440 -74.37 5.55 12.01
CA LYS A 440 -75.32 6.67 11.99
C LYS A 440 -74.76 7.80 11.11
N PHE A 441 -75.59 8.40 10.27
CA PHE A 441 -75.23 9.58 9.48
C PHE A 441 -75.75 10.83 10.20
N ALA A 442 -74.87 11.76 10.55
CA ALA A 442 -75.24 12.98 11.26
C ALA A 442 -75.92 14.02 10.34
N GLU A 443 -77.05 13.64 9.71
CA GLU A 443 -77.75 14.41 8.67
C GLU A 443 -77.96 15.87 9.05
N THR A 444 -78.50 16.14 10.24
CA THR A 444 -78.76 17.50 10.73
C THR A 444 -77.48 18.33 10.80
N HIS A 445 -76.40 17.76 11.34
CA HIS A 445 -75.12 18.46 11.45
C HIS A 445 -74.47 18.67 10.07
N ILE A 446 -74.49 17.65 9.21
CA ILE A 446 -73.79 17.65 7.91
C ILE A 446 -74.51 18.54 6.90
N ASN A 447 -75.83 18.42 6.79
CA ASN A 447 -76.59 19.08 5.73
C ASN A 447 -77.38 20.27 6.24
N SER A 448 -78.12 20.16 7.35
CA SER A 448 -78.97 21.26 7.83
C SER A 448 -78.16 22.40 8.47
N GLU A 449 -77.15 22.10 9.27
CA GLU A 449 -76.33 23.10 9.97
C GLU A 449 -75.15 23.60 9.13
N ARG A 450 -74.48 22.70 8.40
CA ARG A 450 -73.24 23.01 7.66
C ARG A 450 -73.45 23.21 6.16
N GLY A 451 -74.57 22.77 5.60
CA GLY A 451 -74.89 22.99 4.17
C GLY A 451 -74.05 22.18 3.19
N HIS A 452 -73.43 21.07 3.59
CA HIS A 452 -72.52 20.30 2.73
C HIS A 452 -73.23 19.59 1.55
N ASN A 453 -74.53 19.31 1.69
CA ASN A 453 -75.35 18.63 0.67
C ASN A 453 -74.74 17.30 0.20
N VAL A 454 -74.43 16.42 1.16
CA VAL A 454 -73.80 15.11 0.97
C VAL A 454 -74.72 14.02 1.51
N THR A 455 -74.87 12.90 0.78
CA THR A 455 -75.64 11.74 1.25
C THR A 455 -74.73 10.70 1.93
N LYS A 456 -75.33 9.73 2.63
CA LYS A 456 -74.58 8.64 3.24
C LYS A 456 -73.83 7.78 2.20
N GLU A 457 -74.41 7.59 1.02
CA GLU A 457 -73.79 6.86 -0.10
C GLU A 457 -72.57 7.62 -0.64
N MET A 458 -72.64 8.95 -0.72
CA MET A 458 -71.49 9.78 -1.08
C MET A 458 -70.38 9.65 -0.03
N ALA A 459 -70.72 9.64 1.26
CA ALA A 459 -69.75 9.40 2.33
C ALA A 459 -69.09 8.01 2.23
N GLN A 460 -69.83 6.95 1.92
CA GLN A 460 -69.25 5.62 1.66
C GLN A 460 -68.30 5.67 0.46
N SER A 461 -68.70 6.32 -0.63
CA SER A 461 -67.84 6.49 -1.80
C SER A 461 -66.52 7.21 -1.47
N TYR A 462 -66.53 8.18 -0.55
CA TYR A 462 -65.30 8.84 -0.09
C TYR A 462 -64.39 7.93 0.73
N VAL A 463 -64.97 7.01 1.54
CA VAL A 463 -64.22 5.98 2.26
C VAL A 463 -63.59 4.98 1.29
N ASP A 464 -64.35 4.50 0.32
CA ASP A 464 -63.92 3.50 -0.66
C ASP A 464 -62.79 4.03 -1.56
N ASN A 465 -62.89 5.31 -1.94
CA ASN A 465 -61.94 5.97 -2.82
C ASN A 465 -60.85 6.76 -2.07
N ALA A 466 -60.77 6.61 -0.75
CA ALA A 466 -59.81 7.32 0.08
C ALA A 466 -58.37 7.09 -0.38
N LYS A 467 -57.62 8.18 -0.53
CA LYS A 467 -56.19 8.20 -0.88
C LYS A 467 -55.31 8.38 0.35
N VAL A 468 -55.85 8.96 1.42
CA VAL A 468 -55.19 9.18 2.71
C VAL A 468 -56.20 8.97 3.82
N VAL A 469 -55.76 8.40 4.95
CA VAL A 469 -56.55 8.39 6.19
C VAL A 469 -55.74 8.98 7.32
N TYR A 470 -56.35 9.89 8.07
CA TYR A 470 -55.80 10.40 9.32
C TYR A 470 -56.54 9.82 10.52
N SER A 471 -55.81 9.27 11.46
CA SER A 471 -56.31 8.79 12.75
C SER A 471 -56.18 9.90 13.81
N ARG A 472 -57.26 10.20 14.53
CA ARG A 472 -57.29 11.12 15.66
C ARG A 472 -57.76 10.41 16.93
N TRP A 473 -57.42 10.99 18.07
CA TRP A 473 -57.86 10.52 19.39
C TRP A 473 -57.54 9.04 19.61
N ASN A 474 -56.27 8.66 19.39
CA ASN A 474 -55.77 7.28 19.52
C ASN A 474 -56.57 6.25 18.70
N GLY A 475 -57.01 6.60 17.48
CA GLY A 475 -57.71 5.66 16.60
C GLY A 475 -59.23 5.66 16.73
N GLN A 476 -59.81 6.52 17.56
CA GLN A 476 -61.28 6.60 17.68
C GLN A 476 -61.94 7.25 16.48
N VAL A 477 -61.24 8.17 15.79
CA VAL A 477 -61.79 8.89 14.64
C VAL A 477 -60.84 8.77 13.45
N ASN A 478 -61.36 8.28 12.32
CA ASN A 478 -60.65 8.22 11.05
C ASN A 478 -61.22 9.27 10.09
N ILE A 479 -60.33 10.01 9.44
CA ILE A 479 -60.67 11.00 8.42
C ILE A 479 -60.23 10.44 7.08
N TYR A 480 -61.18 10.02 6.27
CA TYR A 480 -60.99 9.48 4.94
C TYR A 480 -60.98 10.61 3.91
N LEU A 481 -59.84 10.84 3.26
CA LEU A 481 -59.67 11.88 2.26
C LEU A 481 -59.57 11.25 0.88
N SER A 482 -60.53 11.53 0.01
CA SER A 482 -60.57 11.09 -1.39
C SER A 482 -60.41 12.27 -2.35
N GLU A 483 -60.47 12.04 -3.66
CA GLU A 483 -60.49 13.14 -4.63
C GLU A 483 -61.88 13.78 -4.75
N GLN A 484 -62.94 13.08 -4.36
CA GLN A 484 -64.33 13.53 -4.50
C GLN A 484 -64.88 14.21 -3.24
N GLY A 485 -64.33 13.90 -2.06
CA GLY A 485 -64.82 14.41 -0.79
C GLY A 485 -64.21 13.72 0.43
N CYS A 486 -64.51 14.24 1.60
CA CYS A 486 -63.96 13.80 2.88
C CYS A 486 -65.06 13.19 3.75
N SER A 487 -64.73 12.12 4.48
CA SER A 487 -65.61 11.52 5.49
C SER A 487 -64.87 11.34 6.81
N VAL A 488 -65.43 11.93 7.87
CA VAL A 488 -64.94 11.79 9.23
C VAL A 488 -65.80 10.76 9.95
N VAL A 489 -65.21 9.59 10.20
CA VAL A 489 -65.88 8.45 10.80
C VAL A 489 -65.37 8.23 12.21
N ASN A 490 -66.27 8.32 13.19
CA ASN A 490 -66.00 7.94 14.57
C ASN A 490 -66.31 6.45 14.74
N LEU A 491 -65.25 5.66 14.91
CA LEU A 491 -65.31 4.19 15.04
C LEU A 491 -65.89 3.76 16.39
N LYS A 492 -65.70 4.57 17.44
CA LYS A 492 -66.18 4.25 18.80
C LYS A 492 -67.69 4.40 18.90
N ASP A 493 -68.21 5.53 18.42
CA ASP A 493 -69.63 5.87 18.53
C ASP A 493 -70.43 5.41 17.30
N LYS A 494 -69.78 4.73 16.35
CA LYS A 494 -70.32 4.29 15.05
C LYS A 494 -71.13 5.39 14.34
N ILE A 495 -70.52 6.57 14.19
CA ILE A 495 -71.17 7.73 13.57
C ILE A 495 -70.25 8.39 12.54
N ILE A 496 -70.84 8.80 11.42
CA ILE A 496 -70.21 9.70 10.44
C ILE A 496 -70.45 11.11 10.96
N SER A 497 -69.45 11.68 11.63
CA SER A 497 -69.59 12.95 12.34
C SER A 497 -69.58 14.15 11.40
N THR A 498 -68.92 14.05 10.25
CA THR A 498 -69.01 15.05 9.18
C THR A 498 -68.61 14.44 7.83
N ALA A 499 -69.16 14.95 6.73
CA ALA A 499 -68.74 14.65 5.37
C ALA A 499 -68.99 15.84 4.44
N TYR A 500 -68.08 16.11 3.51
CA TYR A 500 -68.16 17.29 2.63
C TYR A 500 -67.41 17.07 1.32
N LYS A 501 -67.76 17.87 0.30
CA LYS A 501 -67.24 17.70 -1.07
C LYS A 501 -65.83 18.28 -1.22
N CYS A 502 -65.10 17.86 -2.25
CA CYS A 502 -63.73 18.31 -2.47
C CYS A 502 -63.59 19.83 -2.74
N ASN A 503 -64.63 20.50 -3.24
CA ASN A 503 -64.64 21.96 -3.44
C ASN A 503 -64.65 22.74 -2.12
N GLU A 504 -64.90 22.07 -0.99
CA GLU A 504 -64.89 22.63 0.35
C GLU A 504 -63.57 22.30 1.10
N TYR A 505 -62.58 21.71 0.43
CA TYR A 505 -61.29 21.41 1.03
C TYR A 505 -60.54 22.68 1.41
N ASP A 506 -59.97 22.67 2.61
CA ASP A 506 -59.00 23.68 3.00
C ASP A 506 -57.70 23.55 2.19
N HIS A 507 -56.83 24.55 2.31
CA HIS A 507 -55.53 24.53 1.63
C HIS A 507 -54.68 23.30 2.00
N LYS A 508 -54.87 22.75 3.21
CA LYS A 508 -54.07 21.63 3.72
C LYS A 508 -54.44 20.33 3.00
N PHE A 509 -55.73 20.02 2.93
CA PHE A 509 -56.22 18.81 2.25
C PHE A 509 -56.04 18.88 0.74
N SER A 510 -56.23 20.06 0.15
CA SER A 510 -55.92 20.29 -1.26
C SER A 510 -54.44 20.01 -1.56
N ARG A 511 -53.52 20.56 -0.74
CA ARG A 511 -52.08 20.37 -0.90
C ARG A 511 -51.65 18.90 -0.75
N ILE A 512 -52.24 18.16 0.20
CA ILE A 512 -51.94 16.72 0.38
C ILE A 512 -52.35 15.91 -0.86
N LEU A 513 -53.50 16.21 -1.47
CA LEU A 513 -53.94 15.51 -2.67
C LEU A 513 -53.11 15.87 -3.90
N GLU A 514 -52.61 17.10 -4.02
CA GLU A 514 -51.62 17.48 -5.04
C GLU A 514 -50.34 16.66 -4.91
N VAL A 515 -49.79 16.58 -3.69
CA VAL A 515 -48.57 15.83 -3.38
C VAL A 515 -48.69 14.35 -3.77
N ILE A 516 -49.90 13.80 -3.74
CA ILE A 516 -50.22 12.43 -4.14
C ILE A 516 -50.45 12.30 -5.65
N LYS A 517 -51.05 13.31 -6.30
CA LYS A 517 -51.29 13.32 -7.75
C LYS A 517 -50.00 13.48 -8.57
N ASP A 518 -48.99 14.15 -8.02
CA ASP A 518 -47.67 14.30 -8.64
C ASP A 518 -46.83 12.99 -8.66
N ASP A 519 -47.26 11.94 -7.95
CA ASP A 519 -46.62 10.62 -7.98
C ASP A 519 -47.10 9.79 -9.20
N LYS A 520 -47.01 10.34 -10.41
CA LYS A 520 -46.88 9.51 -11.61
C LYS A 520 -45.45 8.96 -11.63
N MET A 521 -45.25 7.81 -11.00
CA MET A 521 -44.07 6.96 -11.19
C MET A 521 -44.06 6.34 -12.59
#